data_AF-A0A9D5EI08-F1
#
_entry.id   AF-A0A9D5EI08-F1
#
_cell.length_a   1.000
_cell.length_b   1.000
_cell.length_c   1.000
_cell.angle_alpha   90.00
_cell.angle_beta   90.00
_cell.angle_gamma   90.00
#
_symmetry.space_group_name_H-M   'P 1'
#
loop_
_entity.id
_entity.type
_entity.pdbx_description
1 polymer ?
#
loop_
_entity_poly.entity_id
_entity_poly.type
_entity_poly.pdbx_seq_one_letter_code
_entity_poly.pdbx_strand_id
1 'polypeptide(L)'
;MRVVEQLVQHFWTRGALTREEAQYLVKHGFVREADLPGLVEVVETDHLGGSIEFPEEPDPRFDPKAREAEELEDELTGRNSGAGKKGGKKKKPAGHNIAPAATHLGTHLAAREAFPALQELGQRLKSSPTWRAAAKAIAAAKPSQLETALVGLLNSRARALGELWFWFDLEPIFEWAEHGGNAGPVADAIGKLLRADTPGRVGRLDQLKKAPEVQALADLLAARRPFLALLPALYDRYFDKLGQWLIPPAGVAAGPWPALPWAFVLVFNARKGTADVPPAGYPVDPHQLTFELLKAALTAAFPMDPVTVRELLIHRIREKADPLPESTDLDKKAVFDRPLHCPYSWKV
;
A
#
# COMPACT_ATOMS: atom_id res chain seq x y z
N MET A 1 17.96 -12.92 -7.47
CA MET A 1 17.58 -11.55 -7.08
C MET A 1 16.09 -11.41 -6.84
N ARG A 2 15.28 -12.44 -7.12
CA ARG A 2 13.85 -12.29 -7.31
C ARG A 2 13.08 -11.75 -6.11
N VAL A 3 13.47 -12.02 -4.86
CA VAL A 3 12.58 -11.63 -3.74
C VAL A 3 12.74 -10.18 -3.30
N VAL A 4 13.95 -9.61 -3.26
CA VAL A 4 14.10 -8.16 -3.04
C VAL A 4 13.51 -7.40 -4.21
N GLU A 5 13.76 -7.87 -5.43
CA GLU A 5 13.15 -7.32 -6.64
C GLU A 5 11.61 -7.41 -6.60
N GLN A 6 11.04 -8.55 -6.17
CA GLN A 6 9.60 -8.74 -5.97
C GLN A 6 9.05 -7.89 -4.83
N LEU A 7 9.81 -7.65 -3.76
CA LEU A 7 9.39 -6.77 -2.67
C LEU A 7 9.42 -5.31 -3.12
N VAL A 8 10.45 -4.90 -3.87
CA VAL A 8 10.55 -3.55 -4.43
C VAL A 8 9.47 -3.35 -5.49
N GLN A 9 9.26 -4.32 -6.39
CA GLN A 9 8.13 -4.36 -7.31
C GLN A 9 6.82 -4.30 -6.56
N HIS A 10 6.62 -5.14 -5.54
CA HIS A 10 5.40 -5.15 -4.73
C HIS A 10 5.17 -3.78 -4.08
N PHE A 11 6.16 -3.20 -3.39
CA PHE A 11 6.01 -1.89 -2.76
C PHE A 11 5.84 -0.75 -3.77
N TRP A 12 6.50 -0.82 -4.92
CA TRP A 12 6.33 0.11 -6.02
C TRP A 12 4.92 0.02 -6.61
N THR A 13 4.49 -1.19 -6.98
CA THR A 13 3.14 -1.48 -7.45
C THR A 13 2.10 -1.13 -6.39
N ARG A 14 2.42 -1.14 -5.09
CA ARG A 14 1.48 -0.72 -4.04
C ARG A 14 1.55 0.78 -3.69
N GLY A 15 2.35 1.57 -4.40
CA GLY A 15 2.52 3.00 -4.12
C GLY A 15 3.17 3.29 -2.77
N ALA A 16 3.76 2.27 -2.13
CA ALA A 16 4.45 2.44 -0.86
C ALA A 16 5.81 3.14 -1.05
N LEU A 17 6.41 3.04 -2.24
CA LEU A 17 7.64 3.74 -2.59
C LEU A 17 7.35 4.99 -3.41
N THR A 18 7.97 6.11 -3.05
CA THR A 18 8.00 7.30 -3.90
C THR A 18 8.89 7.08 -5.13
N ARG A 19 8.78 7.94 -6.15
CA ARG A 19 9.62 7.83 -7.35
C ARG A 19 11.11 8.00 -7.04
N GLU A 20 11.44 8.95 -6.17
CA GLU A 20 12.80 9.19 -5.70
C GLU A 20 13.37 7.97 -4.97
N GLU A 21 12.53 7.30 -4.17
CA GLU A 21 12.89 6.06 -3.47
C GLU A 21 13.09 4.89 -4.44
N ALA A 22 12.22 4.75 -5.44
CA ALA A 22 12.37 3.75 -6.49
C ALA A 22 13.64 3.97 -7.32
N GLN A 23 13.94 5.22 -7.71
CA GLN A 23 15.19 5.59 -8.40
C GLN A 23 16.42 5.31 -7.53
N TYR A 24 16.35 5.61 -6.23
CA TYR A 24 17.41 5.26 -5.30
C TYR A 24 17.67 3.76 -5.28
N LEU A 25 16.60 2.94 -5.26
CA LEU A 25 16.72 1.48 -5.25
C LEU A 25 17.30 0.93 -6.56
N VAL A 26 16.92 1.51 -7.71
CA VAL A 26 17.51 1.20 -9.02
C VAL A 26 19.00 1.57 -9.05
N LYS A 27 19.36 2.78 -8.61
CA LYS A 27 20.75 3.27 -8.60
C LYS A 27 21.69 2.37 -7.79
N HIS A 28 21.17 1.72 -6.76
CA HIS A 28 21.95 0.80 -5.92
C HIS A 28 21.85 -0.67 -6.36
N GLY A 29 21.22 -0.95 -7.49
CA GLY A 29 21.15 -2.29 -8.10
C GLY A 29 20.20 -3.26 -7.40
N PHE A 30 19.23 -2.76 -6.61
CA PHE A 30 18.27 -3.62 -5.92
C PHE A 30 17.15 -4.14 -6.83
N VAL A 31 16.85 -3.42 -7.91
CA VAL A 31 15.86 -3.74 -8.94
C VAL A 31 16.31 -3.08 -10.24
N ARG A 32 16.02 -3.67 -11.40
CA ARG A 32 16.33 -3.00 -12.67
C ARG A 32 15.23 -1.99 -12.97
N GLU A 33 15.59 -0.91 -13.64
CA GLU A 33 14.62 0.11 -14.02
C GLU A 33 13.48 -0.45 -14.88
N ALA A 34 13.81 -1.41 -15.76
CA ALA A 34 12.86 -2.13 -16.62
C ALA A 34 11.84 -2.98 -15.84
N ASP A 35 12.16 -3.34 -14.60
CA ASP A 35 11.31 -4.19 -13.76
C ASP A 35 10.31 -3.37 -12.94
N LEU A 36 10.39 -2.03 -12.96
CA LEU A 36 9.47 -1.11 -12.29
C LEU A 36 8.60 -0.36 -13.31
N PRO A 37 7.43 -0.91 -13.68
CA PRO A 37 6.55 -0.27 -14.66
C PRO A 37 6.14 1.13 -14.19
N GLY A 38 6.29 2.13 -15.07
CA GLY A 38 6.03 3.55 -14.79
C GLY A 38 7.19 4.31 -14.13
N LEU A 39 8.35 3.69 -13.90
CA LEU A 39 9.54 4.39 -13.39
C LEU A 39 10.33 5.09 -14.51
N VAL A 40 10.55 4.39 -15.62
CA VAL A 40 11.14 4.95 -16.85
C VAL A 40 10.07 5.79 -17.53
N GLU A 41 10.28 7.11 -17.60
CA GLU A 41 9.58 7.89 -18.61
C GLU A 41 10.14 7.48 -19.96
N VAL A 42 9.29 6.92 -20.83
CA VAL A 42 9.68 6.66 -22.21
C VAL A 42 9.93 8.02 -22.84
N VAL A 43 11.17 8.48 -22.78
CA VAL A 43 11.64 9.57 -23.63
C VAL A 43 11.64 8.96 -25.03
N GLU A 44 10.57 9.20 -25.78
CA GLU A 44 10.49 8.86 -27.20
C GLU A 44 11.74 9.42 -27.87
N THR A 45 12.68 8.50 -28.16
CA THR A 45 13.98 8.83 -28.68
C THR A 45 13.83 8.96 -30.18
N ASP A 46 13.38 10.13 -30.62
CA ASP A 46 13.45 10.51 -32.02
C ASP A 46 14.91 10.76 -32.40
N HIS A 47 15.29 10.17 -33.51
CA HIS A 47 16.65 10.06 -34.01
C HIS A 47 17.25 11.40 -34.48
N LEU A 48 18.54 11.58 -34.14
CA LEU A 48 19.61 12.29 -34.87
C LEU A 48 19.69 13.82 -34.81
N GLY A 49 20.81 14.31 -34.25
CA GLY A 49 21.58 15.40 -34.88
C GLY A 49 21.78 16.70 -34.09
N GLY A 50 22.73 16.68 -33.13
CA GLY A 50 23.63 17.78 -32.81
C GLY A 50 23.10 19.22 -32.63
N SER A 51 22.87 19.61 -31.38
CA SER A 51 23.19 20.94 -30.83
C SER A 51 23.13 20.88 -29.30
N ILE A 52 24.11 21.49 -28.62
CA ILE A 52 24.13 21.61 -27.15
C ILE A 52 23.09 22.67 -26.80
N GLU A 53 21.87 22.24 -26.48
CA GLU A 53 20.86 23.08 -25.85
C GLU A 53 20.79 22.76 -24.35
N PHE A 54 20.76 23.83 -23.56
CA PHE A 54 20.61 23.78 -22.10
C PHE A 54 19.36 22.97 -21.73
N PRO A 55 19.37 22.21 -20.62
CA PRO A 55 18.18 21.49 -20.19
C PRO A 55 17.10 22.53 -19.86
N GLU A 56 16.09 22.64 -20.74
CA GLU A 56 14.84 23.32 -20.43
C GLU A 56 14.23 22.64 -19.20
N GLU A 57 13.87 23.44 -18.20
CA GLU A 57 13.07 22.97 -17.08
C GLU A 57 11.80 22.31 -17.62
N PRO A 58 11.43 21.11 -17.15
CA PRO A 58 10.27 20.40 -17.67
C PRO A 58 9.01 21.26 -17.48
N ASP A 59 8.31 21.56 -18.59
CA ASP A 59 7.05 22.31 -18.56
C ASP A 59 6.07 21.60 -17.61
N PRO A 60 5.64 22.22 -16.50
CA PRO A 60 4.74 21.61 -15.53
C PRO A 60 3.35 21.25 -16.11
N ARG A 61 3.09 21.58 -17.38
CA ARG A 61 1.91 21.15 -18.13
C ARG A 61 2.00 19.73 -18.69
N PHE A 62 3.20 19.15 -18.80
CA PHE A 62 3.42 17.79 -19.30
C PHE A 62 3.87 16.87 -18.16
N ASP A 63 2.95 16.58 -17.22
CA ASP A 63 3.13 15.49 -16.27
C ASP A 63 2.76 14.16 -16.98
N PRO A 64 3.70 13.23 -17.19
CA PRO A 64 3.40 11.94 -17.81
C PRO A 64 2.35 11.13 -17.03
N LYS A 65 2.21 11.34 -15.72
CA LYS A 65 1.11 10.75 -14.94
C LYS A 65 -0.25 11.34 -15.29
N ALA A 66 -0.29 12.62 -15.68
CA ALA A 66 -1.51 13.25 -16.17
C ALA A 66 -1.92 12.67 -17.54
N ARG A 67 -0.95 12.33 -18.40
CA ARG A 67 -1.19 11.68 -19.70
C ARG A 67 -1.70 10.24 -19.55
N GLU A 68 -1.09 9.42 -18.71
CA GLU A 68 -1.62 8.06 -18.42
C GLU A 68 -2.99 8.08 -17.75
N ALA A 69 -3.30 9.13 -16.98
CA ALA A 69 -4.62 9.33 -16.40
C ALA A 69 -5.65 9.81 -17.45
N GLU A 70 -5.21 10.57 -18.46
CA GLU A 70 -6.04 11.01 -19.59
C GLU A 70 -6.30 9.87 -20.59
N GLU A 71 -5.30 9.05 -20.92
CA GLU A 71 -5.47 7.87 -21.78
C GLU A 71 -6.44 6.84 -21.16
N LEU A 72 -6.29 6.57 -19.86
CA LEU A 72 -7.21 5.69 -19.13
C LEU A 72 -8.64 6.28 -19.04
N GLU A 73 -8.76 7.60 -19.11
CA GLU A 73 -10.04 8.30 -19.10
C GLU A 73 -10.70 8.36 -20.49
N ASP A 74 -9.95 8.52 -21.57
CA ASP A 74 -10.44 8.33 -22.93
C ASP A 74 -10.95 6.89 -23.11
N GLU A 75 -10.28 5.91 -22.48
CA GLU A 75 -10.77 4.54 -22.38
C GLU A 75 -12.07 4.50 -21.54
N LEU A 76 -12.05 4.92 -20.27
CA LEU A 76 -13.19 4.86 -19.33
C LEU A 76 -14.45 5.61 -19.83
N THR A 77 -14.27 6.74 -20.50
CA THR A 77 -15.34 7.57 -21.07
C THR A 77 -15.65 7.21 -22.52
N GLY A 78 -14.97 6.20 -23.08
CA GLY A 78 -15.08 5.67 -24.45
C GLY A 78 -14.90 6.71 -25.55
N ARG A 79 -14.14 7.77 -25.28
CA ARG A 79 -13.70 8.73 -26.27
C ARG A 79 -12.51 8.13 -27.00
N ASN A 80 -12.78 7.30 -28.01
CA ASN A 80 -11.72 6.85 -28.90
C ASN A 80 -10.99 8.07 -29.52
N SER A 81 -9.72 8.21 -29.19
CA SER A 81 -8.70 9.04 -29.84
C SER A 81 -8.31 8.45 -31.22
N GLY A 82 -9.32 8.11 -32.02
CA GLY A 82 -9.18 7.66 -33.39
C GLY A 82 -9.54 8.78 -34.36
N ALA A 83 -8.54 9.57 -34.76
CA ALA A 83 -8.64 10.47 -35.89
C ALA A 83 -8.89 9.64 -37.18
N GLY A 84 -10.15 9.49 -37.56
CA GLY A 84 -10.53 8.73 -38.75
C GLY A 84 -11.97 8.98 -39.19
N LYS A 85 -12.13 9.92 -40.12
CA LYS A 85 -13.37 10.25 -40.84
C LYS A 85 -14.16 9.00 -41.28
N LYS A 86 -15.44 8.89 -40.89
CA LYS A 86 -16.63 8.80 -41.76
C LYS A 86 -17.88 8.37 -40.97
N GLY A 87 -18.83 9.30 -40.81
CA GLY A 87 -20.27 9.11 -41.02
C GLY A 87 -21.06 7.96 -40.37
N GLY A 88 -20.52 7.21 -39.40
CA GLY A 88 -21.27 6.19 -38.67
C GLY A 88 -21.94 6.76 -37.42
N LYS A 89 -23.21 6.43 -37.19
CA LYS A 89 -23.93 6.68 -35.92
C LYS A 89 -22.97 6.49 -34.74
N LYS A 90 -22.58 7.58 -34.07
CA LYS A 90 -21.74 7.53 -32.86
C LYS A 90 -22.41 6.58 -31.87
N LYS A 91 -21.92 5.35 -31.76
CA LYS A 91 -22.22 4.52 -30.58
C LYS A 91 -21.78 5.38 -29.41
N LYS A 92 -22.73 5.74 -28.54
CA LYS A 92 -22.37 6.36 -27.27
C LYS A 92 -21.28 5.48 -26.67
N PRO A 93 -20.19 6.07 -26.17
CA PRO A 93 -19.23 5.29 -25.41
C PRO A 93 -20.01 4.48 -24.40
N ALA A 94 -19.85 3.16 -24.45
CA ALA A 94 -20.37 2.30 -23.41
C ALA A 94 -19.57 2.70 -22.17
N GLY A 95 -20.16 3.57 -21.33
CA GLY A 95 -19.56 3.94 -20.06
C GLY A 95 -19.15 2.64 -19.38
N HIS A 96 -17.91 2.60 -18.92
CA HIS A 96 -17.35 1.38 -18.38
C HIS A 96 -18.26 0.85 -17.27
N ASN A 97 -18.63 -0.44 -17.37
CA ASN A 97 -19.57 -1.02 -16.46
C ASN A 97 -18.91 -1.14 -15.08
N ILE A 98 -19.19 -0.17 -14.20
CA ILE A 98 -18.68 -0.17 -12.82
C ILE A 98 -19.43 -1.16 -11.92
N ALA A 99 -20.54 -1.74 -12.37
CA ALA A 99 -21.39 -2.58 -11.53
C ALA A 99 -20.65 -3.79 -10.92
N PRO A 100 -19.82 -4.56 -11.64
CA PRO A 100 -19.08 -5.68 -11.04
C PRO A 100 -18.13 -5.23 -9.93
N ALA A 101 -17.43 -4.11 -10.15
CA ALA A 101 -16.53 -3.52 -9.17
C ALA A 101 -17.28 -3.00 -7.94
N ALA A 102 -18.39 -2.29 -8.17
CA ALA A 102 -19.25 -1.79 -7.09
C ALA A 102 -19.85 -2.94 -6.27
N THR A 103 -20.33 -4.01 -6.92
CA THR A 103 -20.83 -5.20 -6.21
C THR A 103 -19.74 -5.85 -5.38
N HIS A 104 -18.55 -6.06 -5.95
CA HIS A 104 -17.43 -6.67 -5.23
C HIS A 104 -17.00 -5.81 -4.02
N LEU A 105 -16.80 -4.50 -4.23
CA LEU A 105 -16.51 -3.56 -3.15
C LEU A 105 -17.61 -3.57 -2.09
N GLY A 106 -18.87 -3.57 -2.50
CA GLY A 106 -20.03 -3.65 -1.61
C GLY A 106 -19.98 -4.90 -0.73
N THR A 107 -19.68 -6.08 -1.29
CA THR A 107 -19.52 -7.32 -0.53
C THR A 107 -18.39 -7.23 0.50
N HIS A 108 -17.22 -6.72 0.09
CA HIS A 108 -16.06 -6.57 0.99
C HIS A 108 -16.31 -5.57 2.12
N LEU A 109 -16.98 -4.46 1.82
CA LEU A 109 -17.29 -3.43 2.81
C LEU A 109 -18.40 -3.89 3.76
N ALA A 110 -19.44 -4.55 3.25
CA ALA A 110 -20.53 -5.08 4.06
C ALA A 110 -20.04 -6.14 5.07
N ALA A 111 -19.09 -6.99 4.68
CA ALA A 111 -18.50 -7.98 5.58
C ALA A 111 -17.77 -7.33 6.79
N ARG A 112 -17.32 -6.08 6.67
CA ARG A 112 -16.64 -5.34 7.74
C ARG A 112 -17.61 -4.68 8.72
N GLU A 113 -18.86 -4.44 8.31
CA GLU A 113 -19.87 -3.76 9.14
C GLU A 113 -20.21 -4.53 10.43
N ALA A 114 -19.92 -5.84 10.48
CA ALA A 114 -20.05 -6.65 11.69
C ALA A 114 -19.07 -6.25 12.81
N PHE A 115 -18.04 -5.45 12.52
CA PHE A 115 -16.98 -5.07 13.46
C PHE A 115 -17.14 -3.61 13.92
N PRO A 116 -17.56 -3.34 15.17
CA PRO A 116 -17.96 -2.00 15.58
C PRO A 116 -16.82 -1.01 15.78
N ALA A 117 -15.55 -1.45 15.76
CA ALA A 117 -14.41 -0.62 16.21
C ALA A 117 -14.29 0.69 15.47
N LEU A 118 -14.49 0.66 14.14
CA LEU A 118 -14.41 1.87 13.32
C LEU A 118 -15.48 2.88 13.75
N GLN A 119 -16.72 2.41 13.95
CA GLN A 119 -17.83 3.27 14.37
C GLN A 119 -17.62 3.81 15.79
N GLU A 120 -17.19 2.98 16.73
CA GLU A 120 -16.90 3.39 18.11
C GLU A 120 -15.77 4.42 18.18
N LEU A 121 -14.70 4.24 17.38
CA LEU A 121 -13.64 5.23 17.26
C LEU A 121 -14.18 6.54 16.70
N GLY A 122 -15.00 6.47 15.64
CA GLY A 122 -15.69 7.62 15.07
C GLY A 122 -16.53 8.36 16.11
N GLN A 123 -17.37 7.66 16.87
CA GLN A 123 -18.24 8.23 17.91
C GLN A 123 -17.46 9.00 18.97
N ARG A 124 -16.28 8.51 19.37
CA ARG A 124 -15.38 9.19 20.32
C ARG A 124 -14.79 10.50 19.77
N LEU A 125 -14.67 10.63 18.45
CA LEU A 125 -14.18 11.84 17.78
C LEU A 125 -15.31 12.82 17.48
N LYS A 126 -16.41 12.31 16.93
CA LYS A 126 -17.58 13.07 16.48
C LYS A 126 -18.77 12.12 16.40
N SER A 127 -19.96 12.54 16.83
CA SER A 127 -21.18 11.73 16.70
C SER A 127 -21.35 11.20 15.27
N SER A 128 -21.08 9.91 15.08
CA SER A 128 -20.95 9.25 13.78
C SER A 128 -21.93 8.08 13.73
N PRO A 129 -23.11 8.26 13.11
CA PRO A 129 -24.16 7.24 13.11
C PRO A 129 -23.85 6.05 12.20
N THR A 130 -22.88 6.19 11.29
CA THR A 130 -22.48 5.15 10.34
C THR A 130 -20.97 4.99 10.33
N TRP A 131 -20.49 3.83 9.90
CA TRP A 131 -19.05 3.58 9.73
C TRP A 131 -18.42 4.54 8.70
N ARG A 132 -19.17 4.95 7.67
CA ARG A 132 -18.70 5.95 6.67
C ARG A 132 -18.50 7.32 7.31
N ALA A 133 -19.42 7.74 8.17
CA ALA A 133 -19.26 8.98 8.93
C ALA A 133 -18.06 8.88 9.89
N ALA A 134 -17.85 7.71 10.49
CA ALA A 134 -16.70 7.46 11.35
C ALA A 134 -15.37 7.52 10.59
N ALA A 135 -15.27 6.93 9.40
CA ALA A 135 -14.09 7.04 8.55
C ALA A 135 -13.76 8.52 8.23
N LYS A 136 -14.77 9.31 7.85
CA LYS A 136 -14.59 10.76 7.65
C LYS A 136 -14.15 11.50 8.91
N ALA A 137 -14.68 11.13 10.07
CA ALA A 137 -14.28 11.71 11.35
C ALA A 137 -12.82 11.41 11.70
N ILE A 138 -12.36 10.18 11.45
CA ILE A 138 -10.97 9.77 11.64
C ILE A 138 -10.04 10.51 10.68
N ALA A 139 -10.42 10.60 9.39
CA ALA A 139 -9.65 11.31 8.38
C ALA A 139 -9.46 12.81 8.71
N ALA A 140 -10.44 13.43 9.36
CA ALA A 140 -10.42 14.84 9.74
C ALA A 140 -9.86 15.12 11.15
N ALA A 141 -9.57 14.08 11.94
CA ALA A 141 -9.15 14.25 13.32
C ALA A 141 -7.72 14.79 13.43
N LYS A 142 -7.48 15.67 14.41
CA LYS A 142 -6.10 16.04 14.76
C LYS A 142 -5.37 14.84 15.37
N PRO A 143 -4.05 14.67 15.13
CA PRO A 143 -3.30 13.51 15.62
C PRO A 143 -3.49 13.23 17.13
N SER A 144 -3.41 14.27 17.97
CA SER A 144 -3.57 14.12 19.43
C SER A 144 -4.98 13.73 19.86
N GLN A 145 -6.01 14.20 19.14
CA GLN A 145 -7.40 13.82 19.38
C GLN A 145 -7.64 12.37 18.97
N LEU A 146 -7.11 11.96 17.82
CA LEU A 146 -7.17 10.59 17.34
C LEU A 146 -6.45 9.63 18.28
N GLU A 147 -5.26 10.00 18.77
CA GLU A 147 -4.51 9.25 19.78
C GLU A 147 -5.34 9.04 21.05
N THR A 148 -5.88 10.12 21.62
CA THR A 148 -6.69 10.06 22.83
C THR A 148 -7.93 9.19 22.64
N ALA A 149 -8.62 9.34 21.51
CA ALA A 149 -9.82 8.56 21.20
C ALA A 149 -9.49 7.07 20.99
N LEU A 150 -8.39 6.76 20.29
CA LEU A 150 -7.94 5.39 20.05
C LEU A 150 -7.53 4.72 21.35
N VAL A 151 -6.69 5.35 22.17
CA VAL A 151 -6.28 4.81 23.48
C VAL A 151 -7.50 4.60 24.38
N GLY A 152 -8.43 5.55 24.39
CA GLY A 152 -9.71 5.40 25.11
C GLY A 152 -10.52 4.19 24.64
N LEU A 153 -10.58 3.94 23.33
CA LEU A 153 -11.22 2.77 22.75
C LEU A 153 -10.49 1.47 23.15
N LEU A 154 -9.17 1.41 23.00
CA LEU A 154 -8.36 0.23 23.30
C LEU A 154 -8.42 -0.15 24.78
N ASN A 155 -8.45 0.83 25.68
CA ASN A 155 -8.66 0.59 27.12
C ASN A 155 -10.05 0.02 27.42
N SER A 156 -11.09 0.45 26.69
CA SER A 156 -12.45 -0.08 26.88
C SER A 156 -12.68 -1.43 26.20
N ARG A 157 -11.93 -1.73 25.14
CA ARG A 157 -12.09 -2.94 24.34
C ARG A 157 -10.78 -3.31 23.67
N ALA A 158 -10.05 -4.21 24.31
CA ALA A 158 -8.75 -4.67 23.86
C ALA A 158 -8.72 -5.19 22.41
N ARG A 159 -9.77 -5.89 21.95
CA ARG A 159 -9.88 -6.42 20.56
C ARG A 159 -10.08 -5.36 19.49
N ALA A 160 -10.34 -4.10 19.86
CA ALA A 160 -10.64 -3.05 18.89
C ALA A 160 -9.48 -2.77 17.94
N LEU A 161 -8.21 -2.99 18.35
CA LEU A 161 -7.07 -2.80 17.46
C LEU A 161 -7.12 -3.75 16.27
N GLY A 162 -7.45 -5.03 16.48
CA GLY A 162 -7.55 -6.02 15.42
C GLY A 162 -8.73 -5.82 14.50
N GLU A 163 -9.85 -5.34 15.04
CA GLU A 163 -11.00 -4.96 14.24
C GLU A 163 -10.71 -3.72 13.37
N LEU A 164 -10.03 -2.70 13.93
CA LEU A 164 -9.58 -1.54 13.15
C LEU A 164 -8.59 -1.95 12.08
N TRP A 165 -7.66 -2.86 12.40
CA TRP A 165 -6.75 -3.42 11.41
C TRP A 165 -7.49 -4.08 10.26
N PHE A 166 -8.46 -4.94 10.54
CA PHE A 166 -9.31 -5.56 9.52
C PHE A 166 -10.07 -4.52 8.68
N TRP A 167 -10.54 -3.42 9.28
CA TRP A 167 -11.15 -2.32 8.55
C TRP A 167 -10.19 -1.62 7.59
N PHE A 168 -8.92 -1.47 7.98
CA PHE A 168 -7.90 -0.75 7.22
C PHE A 168 -6.98 -1.65 6.38
N ASP A 169 -7.15 -2.97 6.49
CA ASP A 169 -6.56 -3.93 5.60
C ASP A 169 -7.31 -3.91 4.27
N LEU A 170 -6.64 -3.41 3.24
CA LEU A 170 -7.18 -3.28 1.90
C LEU A 170 -6.55 -4.31 0.94
N GLU A 171 -5.75 -5.24 1.46
CA GLU A 171 -5.10 -6.29 0.68
C GLU A 171 -6.11 -7.09 -0.16
N PRO A 172 -7.27 -7.54 0.38
CA PRO A 172 -8.24 -8.29 -0.43
C PRO A 172 -8.82 -7.48 -1.60
N ILE A 173 -8.85 -6.15 -1.50
CA ILE A 173 -9.32 -5.26 -2.56
C ILE A 173 -8.23 -5.07 -3.61
N PHE A 174 -6.97 -4.95 -3.17
CA PHE A 174 -5.81 -4.91 -4.05
C PHE A 174 -5.68 -6.21 -4.86
N GLU A 175 -5.75 -7.37 -4.21
CA GLU A 175 -5.66 -8.67 -4.86
C GLU A 175 -6.75 -8.84 -5.91
N TRP A 176 -7.98 -8.41 -5.62
CA TRP A 176 -9.05 -8.41 -6.60
C TRP A 176 -8.75 -7.51 -7.80
N ALA A 177 -8.27 -6.28 -7.56
CA ALA A 177 -7.97 -5.32 -8.62
C ALA A 177 -6.80 -5.79 -9.51
N GLU A 178 -5.85 -6.53 -8.93
CA GLU A 178 -4.67 -7.07 -9.63
C GLU A 178 -4.91 -8.46 -10.24
N HIS A 179 -6.05 -9.10 -9.96
CA HIS A 179 -6.33 -10.43 -10.49
C HIS A 179 -6.60 -10.38 -12.00
N GLY A 180 -5.91 -11.21 -12.78
CA GLY A 180 -6.01 -11.19 -14.26
C GLY A 180 -7.41 -11.44 -14.83
N GLY A 181 -8.32 -12.04 -14.06
CA GLY A 181 -9.73 -12.21 -14.43
C GLY A 181 -10.59 -10.94 -14.28
N ASN A 182 -10.10 -9.93 -13.58
CA ASN A 182 -10.79 -8.65 -13.34
C ASN A 182 -10.21 -7.51 -14.18
N ALA A 183 -9.37 -7.82 -15.17
CA ALA A 183 -8.67 -6.84 -16.00
C ALA A 183 -9.64 -5.84 -16.67
N GLY A 184 -9.20 -4.59 -16.75
CA GLY A 184 -9.87 -3.53 -17.46
C GLY A 184 -9.87 -2.20 -16.71
N PRO A 185 -10.34 -1.11 -17.34
CA PRO A 185 -10.02 0.23 -16.86
C PRO A 185 -10.62 0.58 -15.49
N VAL A 186 -11.69 -0.11 -15.07
CA VAL A 186 -12.27 0.05 -13.72
C VAL A 186 -11.39 -0.57 -12.64
N ALA A 187 -10.86 -1.78 -12.88
CA ALA A 187 -9.95 -2.43 -11.94
C ALA A 187 -8.62 -1.68 -11.87
N ASP A 188 -8.10 -1.22 -13.01
CA ASP A 188 -6.91 -0.37 -13.06
C ASP A 188 -7.13 0.95 -12.29
N ALA A 189 -8.28 1.58 -12.45
CA ALA A 189 -8.60 2.79 -11.72
C ALA A 189 -8.76 2.56 -10.21
N ILE A 190 -9.32 1.43 -9.78
CA ILE A 190 -9.36 1.05 -8.36
C ILE A 190 -7.94 0.78 -7.86
N GLY A 191 -7.10 0.09 -8.61
CA GLY A 191 -5.68 -0.10 -8.29
C GLY A 191 -4.96 1.24 -8.14
N LYS A 192 -5.13 2.16 -9.09
CA LYS A 192 -4.60 3.53 -9.03
C LYS A 192 -5.11 4.28 -7.79
N LEU A 193 -6.40 4.16 -7.45
CA LEU A 193 -6.98 4.78 -6.25
C LEU A 193 -6.36 4.21 -4.96
N LEU A 194 -6.17 2.89 -4.87
CA LEU A 194 -5.57 2.24 -3.71
C LEU A 194 -4.09 2.61 -3.51
N ARG A 195 -3.37 2.91 -4.61
CA ARG A 195 -1.96 3.34 -4.62
C ARG A 195 -1.78 4.84 -4.39
N ALA A 196 -2.86 5.63 -4.47
CA ALA A 196 -2.74 7.08 -4.39
C ALA A 196 -2.44 7.53 -2.96
N ASP A 197 -1.29 8.18 -2.75
CA ASP A 197 -0.89 8.79 -1.47
C ASP A 197 -1.93 9.78 -0.91
N THR A 198 -2.66 10.43 -1.81
CA THR A 198 -3.72 11.38 -1.50
C THR A 198 -4.95 11.09 -2.36
N PRO A 199 -6.14 10.92 -1.75
CA PRO A 199 -7.39 10.71 -2.48
C PRO A 199 -7.82 11.87 -3.41
N GLY A 200 -7.09 12.98 -3.43
CA GLY A 200 -7.29 14.12 -4.33
C GLY A 200 -6.43 14.06 -5.60
N ARG A 201 -5.39 13.20 -5.66
CA ARG A 201 -4.51 13.04 -6.83
C ARG A 201 -5.07 12.10 -7.91
N VAL A 202 -6.28 11.60 -7.72
CA VAL A 202 -6.92 10.63 -8.61
C VAL A 202 -7.52 11.30 -9.86
N GLY A 203 -7.40 12.62 -10.00
CA GLY A 203 -7.79 13.34 -11.22
C GLY A 203 -9.22 13.03 -11.65
N ARG A 204 -9.40 12.63 -12.91
CA ARG A 204 -10.71 12.34 -13.51
C ARG A 204 -11.36 11.04 -12.96
N LEU A 205 -10.68 10.27 -12.11
CA LEU A 205 -11.25 9.14 -11.37
C LEU A 205 -12.28 9.56 -10.30
N ASP A 206 -12.42 10.87 -10.02
CA ASP A 206 -13.55 11.41 -9.25
C ASP A 206 -14.92 11.01 -9.82
N GLN A 207 -15.00 10.68 -11.11
CA GLN A 207 -16.22 10.14 -11.70
C GLN A 207 -16.61 8.77 -11.11
N LEU A 208 -15.64 7.94 -10.72
CA LEU A 208 -15.91 6.64 -10.08
C LEU A 208 -16.50 6.81 -8.69
N LYS A 209 -16.19 7.91 -7.99
CA LYS A 209 -16.77 8.25 -6.68
C LYS A 209 -18.29 8.50 -6.75
N LYS A 210 -18.88 8.61 -7.95
CA LYS A 210 -20.35 8.59 -8.11
C LYS A 210 -20.95 7.26 -7.68
N ALA A 211 -20.20 6.16 -7.73
CA ALA A 211 -20.60 4.90 -7.12
C ALA A 211 -20.38 4.97 -5.59
N PRO A 212 -21.43 4.74 -4.79
CA PRO A 212 -21.35 4.85 -3.33
C PRO A 212 -20.25 3.98 -2.70
N GLU A 213 -19.96 2.82 -3.26
CA GLU A 213 -18.97 1.87 -2.77
C GLU A 213 -17.54 2.37 -3.00
N VAL A 214 -17.29 3.03 -4.14
CA VAL A 214 -15.99 3.65 -4.44
C VAL A 214 -15.75 4.87 -3.54
N GLN A 215 -16.78 5.71 -3.32
CA GLN A 215 -16.66 6.80 -2.35
C GLN A 215 -16.39 6.27 -0.94
N ALA A 216 -17.03 5.18 -0.55
CA ALA A 216 -16.84 4.58 0.75
C ALA A 216 -15.43 3.97 0.92
N LEU A 217 -14.86 3.38 -0.14
CA LEU A 217 -13.45 3.00 -0.18
C LEU A 217 -12.53 4.22 -0.06
N ALA A 218 -12.82 5.32 -0.75
CA ALA A 218 -12.04 6.55 -0.65
C ALA A 218 -12.07 7.15 0.77
N ASP A 219 -13.23 7.10 1.44
CA ASP A 219 -13.37 7.51 2.83
C ASP A 219 -12.50 6.65 3.77
N LEU A 220 -12.43 5.32 3.53
CA LEU A 220 -11.55 4.42 4.29
C LEU A 220 -10.07 4.68 4.03
N LEU A 221 -9.68 4.90 2.76
CA LEU A 221 -8.30 5.26 2.42
C LEU A 221 -7.86 6.55 3.11
N ALA A 222 -8.75 7.55 3.14
CA ALA A 222 -8.50 8.80 3.84
C ALA A 222 -8.34 8.60 5.36
N ALA A 223 -9.10 7.69 5.96
CA ALA A 223 -9.03 7.35 7.39
C ALA A 223 -7.83 6.45 7.75
N ARG A 224 -7.42 5.56 6.83
CA ARG A 224 -6.30 4.63 6.99
C ARG A 224 -5.00 5.37 7.27
N ARG A 225 -4.73 6.44 6.52
CA ARG A 225 -3.48 7.20 6.65
C ARG A 225 -3.22 7.74 8.08
N PRO A 226 -4.11 8.55 8.69
CA PRO A 226 -3.89 9.03 10.04
C PRO A 226 -3.92 7.90 11.08
N PHE A 227 -4.68 6.82 10.83
CA PHE A 227 -4.62 5.63 11.69
C PHE A 227 -3.25 4.95 11.67
N LEU A 228 -2.69 4.67 10.48
CA LEU A 228 -1.37 4.04 10.36
C LEU A 228 -0.25 4.91 10.89
N ALA A 229 -0.31 6.23 10.64
CA ALA A 229 0.64 7.19 11.18
C ALA A 229 0.61 7.29 12.72
N LEU A 230 -0.48 6.84 13.36
CA LEU A 230 -0.63 6.83 14.81
C LEU A 230 -0.08 5.56 15.46
N LEU A 231 0.01 4.45 14.73
CA LEU A 231 0.48 3.17 15.28
C LEU A 231 1.90 3.27 15.89
N PRO A 232 2.88 3.97 15.30
CA PRO A 232 4.18 4.16 15.94
C PRO A 232 4.10 4.95 17.25
N ALA A 233 3.17 5.90 17.40
CA ALA A 233 2.98 6.61 18.66
C ALA A 233 2.41 5.71 19.76
N LEU A 234 1.53 4.76 19.40
CA LEU A 234 1.08 3.72 20.33
C LEU A 234 2.26 2.88 20.82
N TYR A 235 3.17 2.54 19.91
CA TYR A 235 4.39 1.84 20.23
C TYR A 235 5.26 2.65 21.21
N ASP A 236 5.59 3.90 20.89
CA ASP A 236 6.53 4.70 21.68
C ASP A 236 6.02 5.05 23.09
N ARG A 237 4.71 5.32 23.23
CA ARG A 237 4.14 5.88 24.46
C ARG A 237 3.37 4.87 25.30
N TYR A 238 2.93 3.78 24.70
CA TYR A 238 2.04 2.81 25.34
C TYR A 238 2.53 1.37 25.19
N PHE A 239 3.84 1.19 25.01
CA PHE A 239 4.47 -0.11 24.84
C PHE A 239 4.00 -1.16 25.87
N ASP A 240 4.00 -0.81 27.16
CA ASP A 240 3.60 -1.72 28.26
C ASP A 240 2.14 -2.20 28.15
N LYS A 241 1.28 -1.43 27.47
CA LYS A 241 -0.12 -1.77 27.24
C LYS A 241 -0.36 -2.42 25.89
N LEU A 242 0.58 -2.29 24.95
CA LEU A 242 0.40 -2.75 23.58
C LEU A 242 0.12 -4.25 23.53
N GLY A 243 0.79 -5.06 24.35
CA GLY A 243 0.53 -6.49 24.47
C GLY A 243 -0.92 -6.81 24.90
N GLN A 244 -1.56 -5.95 25.69
CA GLN A 244 -2.96 -6.11 26.12
C GLN A 244 -3.95 -5.74 25.01
N TRP A 245 -3.55 -4.91 24.06
CA TRP A 245 -4.37 -4.50 22.91
C TRP A 245 -4.14 -5.39 21.69
N LEU A 246 -3.06 -6.18 21.69
CA LEU A 246 -2.77 -7.17 20.67
C LEU A 246 -3.56 -8.46 20.88
N ILE A 247 -4.88 -8.34 20.91
CA ILE A 247 -5.79 -9.48 20.96
C ILE A 247 -6.39 -9.72 19.57
N PRO A 248 -6.31 -10.96 19.03
CA PRO A 248 -6.92 -11.29 17.75
C PRO A 248 -8.41 -10.91 17.72
N PRO A 249 -8.88 -10.32 16.61
CA PRO A 249 -10.31 -10.11 16.40
C PRO A 249 -11.01 -11.45 16.15
N ALA A 250 -12.33 -11.49 16.27
CA ALA A 250 -13.11 -12.71 16.06
C ALA A 250 -13.41 -12.98 14.57
N GLY A 251 -13.65 -14.24 14.24
CA GLY A 251 -14.14 -14.64 12.92
C GLY A 251 -13.17 -14.32 11.77
N VAL A 252 -13.72 -13.88 10.64
CA VAL A 252 -12.97 -13.61 9.40
C VAL A 252 -11.90 -12.52 9.57
N ALA A 253 -12.07 -11.61 10.53
CA ALA A 253 -11.09 -10.57 10.82
C ALA A 253 -9.76 -11.12 11.37
N ALA A 254 -9.74 -12.36 11.84
CA ALA A 254 -8.53 -13.00 12.36
C ALA A 254 -7.51 -13.35 11.27
N GLY A 255 -7.91 -13.40 10.00
CA GLY A 255 -7.03 -13.75 8.87
C GLY A 255 -5.80 -12.83 8.75
N PRO A 256 -5.97 -11.50 8.57
CA PRO A 256 -4.86 -10.57 8.43
C PRO A 256 -4.20 -10.19 9.77
N TRP A 257 -4.74 -10.66 10.89
CA TRP A 257 -4.27 -10.30 12.23
C TRP A 257 -2.80 -10.63 12.49
N PRO A 258 -2.28 -11.83 12.15
CA PRO A 258 -0.90 -12.20 12.52
C PRO A 258 0.14 -11.23 11.97
N ALA A 259 -0.13 -10.54 10.86
CA ALA A 259 0.79 -9.59 10.27
C ALA A 259 1.00 -8.33 11.14
N LEU A 260 -0.01 -7.88 11.88
CA LEU A 260 0.06 -6.63 12.65
C LEU A 260 1.03 -6.72 13.85
N PRO A 261 0.97 -7.72 14.74
CA PRO A 261 1.97 -7.87 15.79
C PRO A 261 3.39 -7.89 15.24
N TRP A 262 3.62 -8.62 14.14
CA TRP A 262 4.93 -8.67 13.49
C TRP A 262 5.34 -7.34 12.86
N ALA A 263 4.40 -6.56 12.33
CA ALA A 263 4.68 -5.23 11.79
C ALA A 263 5.23 -4.29 12.87
N PHE A 264 4.66 -4.32 14.08
CA PHE A 264 5.20 -3.56 15.21
C PHE A 264 6.60 -4.00 15.62
N VAL A 265 6.89 -5.31 15.58
CA VAL A 265 8.24 -5.82 15.83
C VAL A 265 9.23 -5.30 14.78
N LEU A 266 8.83 -5.28 13.50
CA LEU A 266 9.65 -4.75 12.42
C LEU A 266 9.94 -3.26 12.59
N VAL A 267 8.91 -2.46 12.93
CA VAL A 267 9.08 -1.02 13.21
C VAL A 267 9.98 -0.80 14.42
N PHE A 268 9.82 -1.60 15.49
CA PHE A 268 10.70 -1.54 16.65
C PHE A 268 12.16 -1.82 16.28
N ASN A 269 12.40 -2.93 15.61
CA ASN A 269 13.73 -3.36 15.19
C ASN A 269 14.38 -2.30 14.30
N ALA A 270 13.62 -1.75 13.36
CA ALA A 270 14.06 -0.69 12.49
C ALA A 270 14.52 0.54 13.30
N ARG A 271 13.74 0.97 14.30
CA ARG A 271 14.05 2.14 15.14
C ARG A 271 15.22 1.93 16.10
N LYS A 272 15.40 0.70 16.59
CA LYS A 272 16.51 0.36 17.49
C LYS A 272 17.82 0.12 16.75
N GLY A 273 17.79 -0.03 15.43
CA GLY A 273 18.94 -0.50 14.66
C GLY A 273 19.36 -1.92 15.09
N THR A 274 18.47 -2.66 15.76
CA THR A 274 18.67 -4.04 16.18
C THR A 274 17.69 -4.88 15.41
N ALA A 275 18.12 -5.99 14.85
CA ALA A 275 17.25 -6.63 13.87
C ALA A 275 16.70 -7.98 14.30
N ASP A 276 16.83 -8.39 15.56
CA ASP A 276 16.78 -9.82 15.87
C ASP A 276 16.00 -10.19 17.13
N VAL A 277 15.41 -9.23 17.85
CA VAL A 277 14.78 -9.54 19.14
C VAL A 277 13.41 -8.85 19.22
N PRO A 278 12.31 -9.62 19.33
CA PRO A 278 11.04 -8.99 19.66
C PRO A 278 11.19 -8.25 20.99
N PRO A 279 10.52 -7.10 21.17
CA PRO A 279 10.54 -6.41 22.44
C PRO A 279 10.26 -7.38 23.61
N ALA A 280 10.94 -7.20 24.74
CA ALA A 280 10.74 -8.08 25.90
C ALA A 280 9.26 -8.06 26.33
N GLY A 281 8.65 -9.24 26.47
CA GLY A 281 7.24 -9.39 26.85
C GLY A 281 6.23 -9.22 25.70
N TYR A 282 6.67 -9.10 24.45
CA TYR A 282 5.77 -8.99 23.30
C TYR A 282 5.11 -10.34 22.95
N PRO A 283 3.80 -10.39 22.65
CA PRO A 283 3.05 -11.64 22.52
C PRO A 283 3.19 -12.25 21.11
N VAL A 284 4.42 -12.43 20.62
CA VAL A 284 4.71 -13.12 19.36
C VAL A 284 5.69 -14.25 19.59
N ASP A 285 5.46 -15.37 18.91
CA ASP A 285 6.37 -16.52 18.91
C ASP A 285 7.19 -16.50 17.60
N PRO A 286 8.50 -16.25 17.65
CA PRO A 286 9.38 -16.25 16.48
C PRO A 286 9.29 -17.50 15.61
N HIS A 287 8.92 -18.66 16.18
CA HIS A 287 8.78 -19.90 15.43
C HIS A 287 7.55 -19.93 14.51
N GLN A 288 6.62 -18.99 14.69
CA GLN A 288 5.43 -18.85 13.84
C GLN A 288 5.68 -17.96 12.61
N LEU A 289 6.85 -17.32 12.49
CA LEU A 289 7.13 -16.39 11.40
C LEU A 289 7.47 -17.10 10.10
N THR A 290 6.45 -17.43 9.31
CA THR A 290 6.63 -17.91 7.94
C THR A 290 7.06 -16.78 7.00
N PHE A 291 7.58 -17.13 5.82
CA PHE A 291 7.92 -16.16 4.78
C PHE A 291 6.71 -15.30 4.36
N GLU A 292 5.54 -15.92 4.19
CA GLU A 292 4.31 -15.19 3.82
C GLU A 292 3.87 -14.24 4.95
N LEU A 293 4.02 -14.66 6.20
CA LEU A 293 3.70 -13.82 7.35
C LEU A 293 4.66 -12.63 7.46
N LEU A 294 5.96 -12.85 7.20
CA LEU A 294 6.94 -11.78 7.14
C LEU A 294 6.61 -10.78 6.03
N LYS A 295 6.26 -11.27 4.84
CA LYS A 295 5.88 -10.42 3.71
C LYS A 295 4.68 -9.55 4.07
N ALA A 296 3.63 -10.14 4.61
CA ALA A 296 2.45 -9.40 5.09
C ALA A 296 2.81 -8.38 6.19
N ALA A 297 3.67 -8.77 7.13
CA ALA A 297 4.14 -7.89 8.20
C ALA A 297 4.97 -6.72 7.68
N LEU A 298 5.81 -6.92 6.65
CA LEU A 298 6.56 -5.85 5.99
C LEU A 298 5.63 -4.90 5.24
N THR A 299 4.65 -5.44 4.50
CA THR A 299 3.60 -4.64 3.84
C THR A 299 2.78 -3.81 4.82
N ALA A 300 2.58 -4.33 6.04
CA ALA A 300 1.95 -3.61 7.12
C ALA A 300 2.87 -2.57 7.78
N ALA A 301 4.14 -2.90 8.02
CA ALA A 301 5.11 -2.04 8.70
C ALA A 301 5.50 -0.81 7.87
N PHE A 302 5.64 -0.98 6.55
CA PHE A 302 6.09 0.09 5.66
C PHE A 302 5.22 1.37 5.75
N PRO A 303 3.88 1.32 5.67
CA PRO A 303 3.06 2.52 5.84
C PRO A 303 2.96 3.03 7.28
N MET A 304 3.44 2.28 8.29
CA MET A 304 3.53 2.78 9.67
C MET A 304 4.75 3.67 9.85
N ASP A 305 5.92 3.26 9.35
CA ASP A 305 7.17 4.02 9.46
C ASP A 305 8.07 3.78 8.21
N PRO A 306 7.77 4.44 7.09
CA PRO A 306 8.40 4.12 5.80
C PRO A 306 9.90 4.42 5.80
N VAL A 307 10.33 5.48 6.47
CA VAL A 307 11.74 5.89 6.50
C VAL A 307 12.56 4.85 7.24
N THR A 308 12.17 4.52 8.47
CA THR A 308 12.95 3.63 9.32
C THR A 308 12.88 2.18 8.82
N VAL A 309 11.71 1.70 8.38
CA VAL A 309 11.58 0.36 7.80
C VAL A 309 12.41 0.23 6.52
N ARG A 310 12.44 1.26 5.66
CA ARG A 310 13.31 1.28 4.48
C ARG A 310 14.79 1.22 4.85
N GLU A 311 15.23 2.00 5.83
CA GLU A 311 16.61 1.98 6.30
C GLU A 311 17.02 0.60 6.84
N LEU A 312 16.15 -0.05 7.60
CA LEU A 312 16.35 -1.43 8.05
C LEU A 312 16.53 -2.38 6.87
N LEU A 313 15.67 -2.28 5.85
CA LEU A 313 15.77 -3.12 4.65
C LEU A 313 17.09 -2.87 3.91
N ILE A 314 17.46 -1.61 3.66
CA ILE A 314 18.72 -1.24 2.98
C ILE A 314 19.92 -1.76 3.77
N HIS A 315 19.95 -1.52 5.09
CA HIS A 315 21.02 -1.97 5.96
C HIS A 315 21.17 -3.49 5.92
N ARG A 316 20.07 -4.24 6.00
CA ARG A 316 20.09 -5.71 5.92
C ARG A 316 20.55 -6.24 4.57
N ILE A 317 20.26 -5.54 3.48
CA ILE A 317 20.79 -5.93 2.17
C ILE A 317 22.29 -5.64 2.10
N ARG A 318 22.77 -4.52 2.66
CA ARG A 318 24.20 -4.15 2.69
C ARG A 318 25.06 -5.06 3.55
N GLU A 319 24.62 -5.41 4.76
CA GLU A 319 25.37 -6.27 5.68
C GLU A 319 25.61 -7.69 5.15
N LYS A 320 24.79 -8.14 4.19
CA LYS A 320 24.87 -9.50 3.62
C LYS A 320 25.59 -9.57 2.28
N ALA A 321 26.21 -8.47 1.83
CA ALA A 321 27.03 -8.47 0.63
C ALA A 321 28.37 -9.16 0.88
N ASP A 322 28.36 -10.49 1.04
CA ASP A 322 29.51 -11.28 0.63
C ASP A 322 29.70 -11.05 -0.88
N PRO A 323 30.95 -10.85 -1.37
CA PRO A 323 31.20 -10.68 -2.78
C PRO A 323 30.70 -11.92 -3.54
N LEU A 324 29.87 -11.68 -4.56
CA LEU A 324 29.44 -12.70 -5.51
C LEU A 324 30.70 -13.40 -6.05
N PRO A 325 30.83 -14.74 -5.95
CA PRO A 325 31.91 -15.43 -6.64
C PRO A 325 31.75 -15.13 -8.14
N GLU A 326 32.85 -14.74 -8.81
CA GLU A 326 32.97 -14.38 -10.23
C GLU A 326 32.70 -15.57 -11.19
N SER A 327 31.64 -16.33 -10.96
CA SER A 327 31.25 -17.47 -11.78
C SER A 327 30.46 -16.96 -12.99
N THR A 328 31.01 -17.14 -14.17
CA THR A 328 30.47 -16.83 -15.52
C THR A 328 29.22 -17.62 -15.92
N ASP A 329 28.47 -18.14 -14.95
CA ASP A 329 27.32 -19.02 -15.13
C ASP A 329 26.03 -18.34 -14.59
N LEU A 330 25.85 -17.08 -15.00
CA LEU A 330 24.82 -16.15 -14.50
C LEU A 330 23.38 -16.54 -14.89
N ASP A 331 23.19 -17.46 -15.83
CA ASP A 331 21.85 -17.85 -16.31
C ASP A 331 21.22 -19.01 -15.54
N LYS A 332 21.98 -19.74 -14.69
CA LYS A 332 21.48 -20.99 -14.07
C LYS A 332 21.67 -21.12 -12.57
N LYS A 333 22.31 -20.15 -11.91
CA LYS A 333 22.38 -20.14 -10.45
C LYS A 333 21.85 -18.83 -9.93
N ALA A 334 20.55 -18.84 -9.64
CA ALA A 334 19.90 -17.78 -8.91
C ALA A 334 20.73 -17.49 -7.66
N VAL A 335 21.24 -16.26 -7.55
CA VAL A 335 21.90 -15.69 -6.36
C VAL A 335 21.01 -15.79 -5.08
N PHE A 336 19.81 -16.36 -5.19
CA PHE A 336 18.81 -16.51 -4.14
C PHE A 336 18.20 -17.92 -4.10
N ASP A 337 18.98 -18.96 -4.40
CA ASP A 337 18.82 -20.25 -3.67
C ASP A 337 19.22 -20.09 -2.18
N ARG A 338 19.71 -18.90 -1.79
CA ARG A 338 19.77 -18.48 -0.40
C ARG A 338 18.45 -17.80 -0.05
N PRO A 339 17.70 -18.29 0.96
CA PRO A 339 16.47 -17.66 1.41
C PRO A 339 16.73 -16.18 1.66
N LEU A 340 15.74 -15.32 1.43
CA LEU A 340 15.62 -14.13 2.26
C LEU A 340 15.43 -14.65 3.68
N HIS A 341 16.55 -14.93 4.34
CA HIS A 341 16.57 -15.07 5.77
C HIS A 341 16.24 -13.68 6.28
N CYS A 342 14.95 -13.50 6.54
CA CYS A 342 14.42 -12.82 7.71
C CYS A 342 15.47 -12.87 8.84
N PRO A 343 15.61 -11.81 9.65
CA PRO A 343 16.75 -11.61 10.54
C PRO A 343 17.25 -12.91 11.17
N TYR A 344 18.54 -13.20 10.96
CA TYR A 344 19.16 -14.53 11.03
C TYR A 344 19.31 -15.09 12.46
N SER A 345 18.41 -14.75 13.36
CA SER A 345 18.30 -15.35 14.69
C SER A 345 16.99 -16.11 14.91
N TRP A 346 15.99 -16.00 14.03
CA TRP A 346 14.73 -16.74 14.17
C TRP A 346 14.80 -18.00 13.32
N LYS A 347 15.23 -19.10 13.93
CA LYS A 347 15.10 -20.43 13.34
C LYS A 347 13.61 -20.77 13.24
N VAL A 348 13.12 -20.90 12.01
CA VAL A 348 11.90 -21.64 11.66
C VAL A 348 12.31 -22.95 11.02
#